data_AF-A0A1U7TV46-F1
#
_entry.id   AF-A0A1U7TV46-F1
#
_cell.length_a   1.000
_cell.length_b   1.000
_cell.length_c   1.000
_cell.angle_alpha   90.00
_cell.angle_beta   90.00
_cell.angle_gamma   90.00
#
_symmetry.space_group_name_H-M   'P 1'
#
loop_
_entity.id
_entity.type
_entity.pdbx_description
1 polymer ?
#
loop_
_entity_poly.entity_id
_entity_poly.type
_entity_poly.pdbx_seq_one_letter_code
_entity_poly.pdbx_strand_id
1 'polypeptide(L)'
;MGTSETFQALEAFEARHDDIVLASYPKCGSNWILHIVSELIFAVSNKKYEYPEFPVLECGDSEKYQRMKQFPSPRILATHLHYDKLPGSIFKNKAKDVGL
;
A
#
# COMPACT_ATOMS: atom_id res chain seq x y z
N MET A 1 -5.27 -9.57 -11.88
CA MET A 1 -4.12 -9.35 -12.78
C MET A 1 -4.07 -7.86 -13.08
N GLY A 2 -2.91 -7.20 -12.97
CA GLY A 2 -2.78 -5.78 -13.28
C GLY A 2 -2.81 -5.54 -14.79
N THR A 3 -3.56 -4.55 -15.24
CA THR A 3 -3.63 -4.16 -16.66
C THR A 3 -2.74 -2.93 -16.93
N SER A 4 -2.51 -2.59 -18.19
CA SER A 4 -1.72 -1.39 -18.55
C SER A 4 -2.33 -0.12 -17.97
N GLU A 5 -3.66 -0.05 -17.94
CA GLU A 5 -4.43 1.04 -17.38
C GLU A 5 -4.22 1.16 -15.87
N THR A 6 -4.13 0.03 -15.15
CA THR A 6 -3.81 0.01 -13.72
C THR A 6 -2.43 0.61 -13.46
N PHE A 7 -1.42 0.27 -14.26
CA PHE A 7 -0.07 0.82 -14.10
C PHE A 7 0.00 2.31 -14.43
N GLN A 8 -0.70 2.78 -15.46
CA GLN A 8 -0.79 4.22 -15.76
C GLN A 8 -1.47 4.99 -14.62
N ALA A 9 -2.55 4.44 -14.05
CA ALA A 9 -3.22 5.06 -12.92
C ALA A 9 -2.36 5.01 -11.64
N LEU A 10 -1.51 3.98 -11.48
CA LEU A 10 -0.54 3.88 -10.39
C LEU A 10 0.52 4.97 -10.45
N GLU A 11 0.97 5.38 -11.64
CA GLU A 11 1.93 6.49 -11.77
C GLU A 11 1.38 7.81 -11.22
N ALA A 12 0.06 8.01 -11.32
CA ALA A 12 -0.65 9.16 -10.76
C ALA A 12 -1.06 8.97 -9.29
N PHE A 13 -0.70 7.86 -8.65
CA PHE A 13 -0.98 7.62 -7.24
C PHE A 13 -0.21 8.60 -6.35
N GLU A 14 -0.89 9.11 -5.33
CA GLU A 14 -0.29 9.98 -4.31
C GLU A 14 -0.25 9.27 -2.95
N ALA A 15 0.97 8.92 -2.54
CA ALA A 15 1.26 8.46 -1.19
C ALA A 15 1.12 9.61 -0.19
N ARG A 16 0.68 9.31 1.03
CA ARG A 16 0.64 10.25 2.17
C ARG A 16 1.86 10.04 3.04
N HIS A 17 2.19 11.06 3.83
CA HIS A 17 3.34 11.03 4.74
C HIS A 17 3.24 9.95 5.84
N ASP A 18 2.02 9.55 6.18
CA ASP A 18 1.71 8.56 7.20
C ASP A 18 1.33 7.19 6.60
N ASP A 19 1.46 7.02 5.29
CA ASP A 19 1.30 5.71 4.67
C ASP A 19 2.45 4.78 5.06
N ILE A 20 2.11 3.51 5.24
CA ILE A 20 3.04 2.42 5.50
C ILE A 20 3.10 1.58 4.23
N VAL A 21 4.28 1.49 3.62
CA VAL A 21 4.52 0.71 2.41
C VAL A 21 5.24 -0.57 2.79
N LEU A 22 4.62 -1.71 2.47
CA LEU A 22 5.18 -3.05 2.64
C LEU A 22 5.69 -3.51 1.29
N ALA A 23 6.99 -3.34 1.06
CA ALA A 23 7.68 -3.83 -0.13
C ALA A 23 8.16 -5.27 0.11
N SER A 24 7.82 -6.21 -0.76
CA SER A 24 8.28 -7.60 -0.62
C SER A 24 8.25 -8.34 -1.94
N TYR A 25 9.09 -9.34 -2.12
CA TYR A 25 9.01 -10.18 -3.32
C TYR A 25 7.73 -11.06 -3.31
N PRO A 26 7.13 -11.38 -4.48
CA PRO A 26 5.94 -12.22 -4.54
C PRO A 26 6.10 -13.54 -3.77
N LYS A 27 5.08 -13.90 -2.98
CA LYS A 27 5.02 -15.11 -2.14
C LYS A 27 5.96 -15.14 -0.92
N CYS A 28 6.65 -14.05 -0.59
CA CYS A 28 7.53 -13.95 0.59
C CYS A 28 6.79 -13.58 1.89
N GLY A 29 5.49 -13.93 2.01
CA GLY A 29 4.76 -13.75 3.27
C GLY A 29 4.17 -12.36 3.51
N SER A 30 3.92 -11.56 2.47
CA SER A 30 3.35 -10.21 2.61
C SER A 30 2.03 -10.16 3.36
N ASN A 31 1.20 -11.21 3.26
CA ASN A 31 -0.03 -11.36 4.06
C ASN A 31 0.26 -11.46 5.57
N TRP A 32 1.34 -12.13 5.96
CA TRP A 32 1.73 -12.25 7.36
C TRP A 32 2.19 -10.91 7.91
N ILE A 33 3.03 -10.18 7.17
CA ILE A 33 3.46 -8.83 7.59
C ILE A 33 2.26 -7.91 7.72
N LEU A 34 1.36 -7.92 6.73
CA LEU A 34 0.16 -7.11 6.72
C LEU A 34 -0.67 -7.34 8.00
N HIS A 35 -0.87 -8.61 8.38
CA HIS A 35 -1.57 -8.96 9.61
C HIS A 35 -0.84 -8.44 10.86
N ILE A 36 0.47 -8.64 10.97
CA ILE A 36 1.29 -8.16 12.10
C ILE A 36 1.21 -6.64 12.24
N VAL A 37 1.31 -5.90 11.14
CA VAL A 37 1.25 -4.43 11.16
C VAL A 37 -0.14 -3.94 11.56
N SER A 38 -1.21 -4.58 11.08
CA SER A 38 -2.57 -4.25 11.51
C SER A 38 -2.82 -4.55 12.99
N GLU A 39 -2.33 -5.67 13.51
CA GLU A 39 -2.39 -5.99 14.95
C GLU A 39 -1.58 -4.98 15.79
N LEU A 40 -0.42 -4.52 15.29
CA LEU A 40 0.36 -3.49 15.95
C LEU A 40 -0.38 -2.15 15.99
N ILE A 41 -1.02 -1.74 14.90
CA ILE A 41 -1.86 -0.53 14.86
C ILE A 41 -3.01 -0.67 15.86
N PHE A 42 -3.65 -1.84 15.92
CA PHE A 42 -4.70 -2.11 16.89
C PHE A 42 -4.18 -2.02 18.33
N ALA A 43 -3.03 -2.63 18.63
CA ALA A 43 -2.45 -2.60 19.98
C ALA A 43 -2.09 -1.19 20.46
N VAL A 44 -1.62 -0.32 19.56
CA VAL A 44 -1.21 1.06 19.90
C VAL A 44 -2.40 2.03 19.94
N SER A 45 -3.35 1.89 19.02
CA SER A 45 -4.44 2.85 18.84
C SER A 45 -5.79 2.39 19.41
N ASN A 46 -5.91 1.12 19.79
CA ASN A 46 -7.15 0.43 20.13
C ASN A 46 -8.25 0.56 19.05
N LYS A 47 -7.85 0.82 17.79
CA LYS A 47 -8.74 0.92 16.63
C LYS A 47 -8.45 -0.23 15.69
N LYS A 48 -9.49 -0.99 15.35
CA LYS A 48 -9.36 -2.08 14.38
C LYS A 48 -9.08 -1.47 13.02
N TYR A 49 -8.00 -1.93 12.38
CA TYR A 49 -7.72 -1.55 11.01
C TYR A 49 -8.70 -2.28 10.08
N GLU A 50 -9.60 -1.54 9.45
CA GLU A 50 -10.48 -2.10 8.42
C GLU A 50 -9.73 -2.11 7.10
N TYR A 51 -9.57 -3.30 6.50
CA TYR A 51 -9.01 -3.45 5.17
C TYR A 51 -10.04 -3.01 4.14
N PRO A 52 -9.90 -1.81 3.55
CA PRO A 52 -11.00 -1.25 2.81
C PRO A 52 -10.96 -1.69 1.33
N GLU A 53 -9.81 -2.17 0.86
CA GLU A 53 -9.63 -2.84 -0.43
C GLU A 53 -8.28 -3.61 -0.46
N PHE A 54 -8.06 -4.47 -1.45
CA PHE A 54 -6.83 -5.25 -1.61
C PHE A 54 -5.59 -4.33 -1.61
N PRO A 55 -4.68 -4.43 -0.62
CA PRO A 55 -3.66 -3.41 -0.37
C PRO A 55 -2.50 -3.41 -1.38
N VAL A 56 -2.42 -4.43 -2.24
CA VAL A 56 -1.35 -4.60 -3.23
C VAL A 56 -1.49 -3.59 -4.37
N LEU A 57 -0.56 -2.65 -4.49
CA LEU A 57 -0.65 -1.51 -5.40
C LEU A 57 -0.79 -1.91 -6.88
N GLU A 58 -0.08 -2.93 -7.33
CA GLU A 58 -0.06 -3.39 -8.72
C GLU A 58 -1.24 -4.31 -9.12
N CYS A 59 -2.18 -4.56 -8.20
CA CYS A 59 -3.32 -5.44 -8.45
C CYS A 59 -4.66 -4.70 -8.23
N GLY A 60 -5.59 -4.90 -9.18
CA GLY A 60 -6.94 -4.32 -9.16
C GLY A 60 -7.24 -3.54 -10.43
N ASP A 61 -8.40 -2.89 -10.45
CA ASP A 61 -8.80 -1.93 -11.47
C ASP A 61 -8.17 -0.54 -11.23
N SER A 62 -8.19 0.30 -12.26
CA SER A 62 -7.65 1.66 -12.21
C SER A 62 -8.41 2.60 -11.26
N GLU A 63 -9.69 2.34 -10.99
CA GLU A 63 -10.51 3.22 -10.13
C GLU A 63 -10.22 3.03 -8.64
N LYS A 64 -9.58 1.91 -8.27
CA LYS A 64 -9.10 1.65 -6.91
C LYS A 64 -8.34 2.82 -6.30
N TYR A 65 -7.45 3.47 -7.06
CA TYR A 65 -6.65 4.58 -6.52
C TYR A 65 -7.51 5.80 -6.14
N GLN A 66 -8.67 5.98 -6.77
CA GLN A 66 -9.64 7.01 -6.37
C GLN A 66 -10.39 6.59 -5.09
N ARG A 67 -10.79 5.32 -4.97
CA ARG A 67 -11.39 4.78 -3.74
C ARG A 67 -10.42 4.89 -2.56
N MET A 68 -9.13 4.63 -2.80
CA MET A 68 -8.06 4.77 -1.80
C MET A 68 -7.88 6.17 -1.22
N LYS A 69 -8.35 7.22 -1.91
CA LYS A 69 -8.33 8.59 -1.37
C LYS A 69 -9.34 8.79 -0.25
N GLN A 70 -10.42 8.01 -0.22
CA GLN A 70 -11.48 8.12 0.80
C GLN A 70 -11.09 7.42 2.11
N PHE A 71 -10.05 6.58 2.09
CA PHE A 71 -9.64 5.83 3.28
C PHE A 71 -8.96 6.72 4.31
N PRO A 72 -9.24 6.50 5.60
CA PRO A 72 -8.57 7.22 6.67
C PRO A 72 -7.09 6.86 6.72
N SER A 73 -6.27 7.79 7.19
CA SER A 73 -4.87 7.51 7.49
C SER A 73 -4.70 6.92 8.90
N PRO A 74 -3.62 6.16 9.17
CA PRO A 74 -2.56 5.75 8.22
C PRO A 74 -3.03 4.62 7.29
N ARG A 75 -2.64 4.62 6.01
CA ARG A 75 -2.99 3.53 5.07
C ARG A 75 -1.84 2.53 4.99
N ILE A 76 -2.17 1.24 5.05
CA ILE A 76 -1.22 0.15 4.78
C ILE A 76 -1.29 -0.22 3.30
N LEU A 77 -0.19 -0.04 2.60
CA LEU A 77 0.01 -0.32 1.19
C LEU A 77 0.98 -1.49 1.06
N ALA A 78 0.69 -2.44 0.17
CA ALA A 78 1.61 -3.53 -0.14
C ALA A 78 2.07 -3.41 -1.59
N THR A 79 3.29 -3.84 -1.89
CA THR A 79 3.76 -3.87 -3.28
C THR A 79 4.83 -4.92 -3.49
N HIS A 80 4.80 -5.53 -4.67
CA HIS A 80 5.85 -6.40 -5.17
C HIS A 80 6.68 -5.76 -6.28
N LEU A 81 6.51 -4.46 -6.50
CA LEU A 81 7.26 -3.73 -7.51
C LEU A 81 8.70 -3.52 -7.05
N HIS A 82 9.62 -3.57 -8.02
CA HIS A 82 10.99 -3.13 -7.79
C HIS A 82 10.99 -1.65 -7.41
N TYR A 83 11.97 -1.24 -6.61
CA TYR A 83 12.10 0.14 -6.12
C TYR A 83 11.96 1.19 -7.23
N ASP A 84 12.57 0.95 -8.39
CA ASP A 84 12.54 1.87 -9.53
C ASP A 84 11.17 2.02 -10.22
N LYS A 85 10.23 1.11 -9.92
CA LYS A 85 8.87 1.10 -10.49
C LYS A 85 7.82 1.62 -9.52
N LEU A 86 8.23 2.06 -8.32
CA LEU A 86 7.32 2.64 -7.36
C LEU A 86 6.95 4.08 -7.75
N PRO A 87 5.70 4.52 -7.49
CA PRO A 87 5.30 5.91 -7.71
C PRO A 87 6.22 6.88 -6.98
N GLY A 88 6.70 7.90 -7.70
CA GLY A 88 7.62 8.91 -7.15
C GLY A 88 7.08 9.63 -5.90
N SER A 89 5.76 9.65 -5.70
CA SER A 89 5.14 10.20 -4.49
C SER A 89 5.56 9.49 -3.21
N ILE A 90 5.83 8.17 -3.27
CA ILE A 90 6.22 7.37 -2.09
C ILE A 90 7.55 7.90 -1.53
N PHE A 91 8.50 8.20 -2.41
CA PHE A 91 9.81 8.74 -2.05
C PHE A 91 9.72 10.20 -1.62
N LYS A 92 8.91 11.01 -2.30
CA LYS A 92 8.74 12.44 -1.99
C LYS A 92 8.11 12.66 -0.61
N ASN A 93 7.11 11.86 -0.25
CA ASN A 93 6.35 12.04 0.98
C ASN A 93 6.92 11.28 2.19
N LYS A 94 8.11 10.65 2.05
CA LYS A 94 8.79 9.90 3.12
C LYS A 94 7.87 8.89 3.82
N ALA A 95 7.04 8.20 3.04
CA ALA A 95 6.23 7.11 3.56
C ALA A 95 7.15 6.05 4.21
N LYS A 96 6.67 5.39 5.26
CA LYS A 96 7.48 4.40 5.98
C LYS A 96 7.55 3.12 5.16
N ASP A 97 8.74 2.81 4.63
CA ASP A 97 8.99 1.60 3.84
C ASP A 97 9.54 0.47 4.72
N VAL A 98 8.94 -0.72 4.62
CA VAL A 98 9.36 -1.94 5.29
C VAL A 98 9.52 -3.04 4.24
N GLY A 99 10.78 -3.41 4.00
CA GLY A 99 11.18 -4.44 3.02
C GLY A 99 11.38 -5.82 3.65
N LEU A 100 10.90 -6.88 2.98
CA LEU A 100 11.36 -8.27 3.16
C LEU A 100 11.95 -8.85 1.88
#